data_AF-A0A9W9YNL2-F1
#
_entry.id   AF-A0A9W9YNL2-F1
#
_cell.length_a   1.000
_cell.length_b   1.000
_cell.length_c   1.000
_cell.angle_alpha   90.00
_cell.angle_beta   90.00
_cell.angle_gamma   90.00
#
_symmetry.space_group_name_H-M   'P 1'
#
loop_
_entity.id
_entity.type
_entity.pdbx_description
1 polymer ?
#
loop_
_entity_poly.entity_id
_entity_poly.type
_entity_poly.pdbx_seq_one_letter_code
_entity_poly.pdbx_strand_id
1 'polypeptide(L)'
;MDNTEPSCFPLKDISSVVEVFKVELAKAEPNLAKLSIVLGFFETALTCKGSNSCPSLDKETFDALSGKFQALIEKDFSVNKEQKPATREFVVDVADLVWSCLSKSYFKDKPHIQNLYSFLTGNRLDCFGVAFAVVAVLSSTGI
;
A
#
# COMPACT_ATOMS: atom_id res chain seq x y z
N MET A 1 3.97 15.51 -19.36
CA MET A 1 3.44 14.49 -20.29
C MET A 1 2.54 13.62 -19.46
N ASP A 2 1.25 13.69 -19.78
CA ASP A 2 0.14 13.07 -19.05
C ASP A 2 0.20 11.54 -19.23
N ASN A 3 0.63 10.82 -18.19
CA ASN A 3 0.65 9.35 -18.18
C ASN A 3 -0.73 8.86 -17.76
N THR A 4 -1.65 8.82 -18.71
CA THR A 4 -2.95 8.17 -18.54
C THR A 4 -2.70 6.66 -18.50
N GLU A 5 -2.37 6.11 -17.31
CA GLU A 5 -2.47 4.67 -17.09
C GLU A 5 -3.91 4.27 -17.46
N PRO A 6 -4.12 3.26 -18.33
CA PRO A 6 -5.46 2.80 -18.67
C PRO A 6 -6.18 2.48 -17.36
N SER A 7 -7.27 3.21 -17.09
CA SER A 7 -8.04 3.09 -15.86
C SER A 7 -8.63 1.69 -15.78
N CYS A 8 -7.91 0.75 -15.17
CA CYS A 8 -8.43 -0.58 -14.81
C CYS A 8 -9.53 -0.49 -13.74
N PHE A 9 -9.79 0.71 -13.22
CA PHE A 9 -10.87 0.98 -12.30
C PHE A 9 -12.18 1.27 -13.04
N PRO A 10 -13.32 0.85 -12.49
CA PRO A 10 -13.48 0.14 -11.22
C PRO A 10 -13.12 -1.36 -11.32
N LEU A 11 -12.46 -1.89 -10.27
CA LEU A 11 -12.18 -3.33 -10.15
C LEU A 11 -13.41 -4.02 -9.57
N LYS A 12 -14.10 -4.82 -10.38
CA LYS A 12 -15.40 -5.41 -10.04
C LYS A 12 -15.37 -6.93 -9.88
N ASP A 13 -14.29 -7.56 -10.31
CA ASP A 13 -14.13 -9.00 -10.33
C ASP A 13 -12.67 -9.42 -10.15
N ILE A 14 -12.45 -10.70 -9.83
CA ILE A 14 -11.13 -11.26 -9.60
C ILE A 14 -10.24 -11.14 -10.85
N SER A 15 -10.81 -11.25 -12.06
CA SER A 15 -10.03 -11.14 -13.30
C SER A 15 -9.45 -9.75 -13.47
N SER A 16 -10.22 -8.70 -13.15
CA SER A 16 -9.76 -7.31 -13.16
C SER A 16 -8.63 -7.07 -12.15
N VAL A 17 -8.71 -7.69 -10.96
CA VAL A 17 -7.63 -7.63 -9.96
C VAL A 17 -6.37 -8.33 -10.48
N VAL A 18 -6.51 -9.54 -11.02
CA VAL A 18 -5.38 -10.29 -11.60
C VAL A 18 -4.72 -9.51 -12.73
N GLU A 19 -5.48 -8.81 -13.56
CA GLU A 19 -4.95 -7.98 -14.63
C GLU A 19 -4.12 -6.81 -14.10
N VAL A 20 -4.60 -6.11 -13.06
CA VAL A 20 -3.80 -5.08 -12.38
C VAL A 20 -2.48 -5.64 -11.86
N PHE A 21 -2.50 -6.83 -11.25
CA PHE A 21 -1.28 -7.48 -10.76
C PHE A 21 -0.32 -7.82 -11.90
N LYS A 22 -0.82 -8.37 -13.00
CA LYS A 22 0.02 -8.69 -14.17
C LYS A 22 0.66 -7.44 -14.77
N VAL A 23 -0.13 -6.39 -14.99
CA VAL A 23 0.35 -5.13 -15.57
C VAL A 23 1.39 -4.49 -14.65
N GLU A 24 1.15 -4.46 -13.35
CA GLU A 24 2.08 -3.83 -12.40
C GLU A 24 3.37 -4.64 -12.22
N LEU A 25 3.27 -5.96 -12.12
CA LEU A 25 4.43 -6.85 -11.98
C LEU A 25 5.27 -6.97 -13.26
N ALA A 26 4.73 -6.58 -14.42
CA ALA A 26 5.49 -6.51 -15.67
C ALA A 26 6.39 -5.26 -15.75
N LYS A 27 6.20 -4.27 -14.87
CA LYS A 27 7.05 -3.08 -14.82
C LYS A 27 8.41 -3.40 -14.23
N ALA A 28 9.44 -2.68 -14.66
CA ALA A 28 10.79 -2.79 -14.08
C ALA A 28 10.79 -2.48 -12.58
N GLU A 29 9.94 -1.54 -12.16
CA GLU A 29 9.71 -1.19 -10.77
C GLU A 29 8.21 -1.24 -10.48
N PRO A 30 7.71 -2.35 -9.88
CA PRO A 30 6.29 -2.50 -9.58
C PRO A 30 5.89 -1.65 -8.37
N ASN A 31 4.75 -0.97 -8.46
CA ASN A 31 4.23 -0.20 -7.32
C ASN A 31 3.66 -1.13 -6.23
N LEU A 32 4.51 -1.45 -5.25
CA LEU A 32 4.16 -2.32 -4.12
C LEU A 32 2.99 -1.76 -3.31
N ALA A 33 2.89 -0.43 -3.20
CA ALA A 33 1.83 0.20 -2.43
C ALA A 33 0.46 0.00 -3.07
N LYS A 34 0.37 0.21 -4.40
CA LYS A 34 -0.83 -0.05 -5.20
C LYS A 34 -1.30 -1.49 -5.06
N LEU A 35 -0.38 -2.45 -5.22
CA LEU A 35 -0.70 -3.88 -5.11
C LEU A 35 -1.21 -4.23 -3.71
N SER A 36 -0.56 -3.73 -2.67
CA SER A 36 -0.92 -3.99 -1.28
C SER A 36 -2.28 -3.38 -0.88
N ILE A 37 -2.58 -2.17 -1.37
CA ILE A 37 -3.86 -1.50 -1.14
C ILE A 37 -5.00 -2.26 -1.83
N VAL A 38 -4.83 -2.63 -3.10
CA VAL A 38 -5.84 -3.39 -3.86
C VAL A 38 -6.08 -4.74 -3.20
N LEU A 39 -5.03 -5.51 -2.90
CA LEU A 39 -5.18 -6.81 -2.26
C LEU A 39 -5.91 -6.70 -0.92
N GLY A 40 -5.49 -5.75 -0.07
CA GLY A 40 -6.06 -5.61 1.26
C GLY A 40 -7.52 -5.15 1.27
N PHE A 41 -7.94 -4.37 0.28
CA PHE A 41 -9.35 -4.02 0.10
C PHE A 41 -10.21 -5.26 -0.16
N PHE A 42 -9.83 -6.07 -1.16
CA PHE A 42 -10.56 -7.29 -1.53
C PHE A 42 -10.51 -8.34 -0.43
N GLU A 43 -9.35 -8.52 0.21
CA GLU A 43 -9.19 -9.41 1.36
C GLU A 43 -10.17 -9.02 2.48
N THR A 44 -10.17 -7.75 2.90
CA THR A 44 -11.06 -7.29 3.97
C THR A 44 -12.54 -7.48 3.63
N ALA A 45 -12.93 -7.21 2.38
CA ALA A 45 -14.32 -7.39 1.96
C ALA A 45 -14.74 -8.86 1.94
N LEU A 46 -13.89 -9.75 1.41
CA LEU A 46 -14.21 -11.16 1.22
C LEU A 46 -14.07 -11.98 2.52
N THR A 47 -13.15 -11.65 3.42
CA THR A 47 -12.91 -12.44 4.64
C THR A 47 -13.52 -11.81 5.89
N CYS A 48 -13.37 -10.49 6.09
CA CYS A 48 -13.81 -9.83 7.31
C CYS A 48 -15.30 -9.42 7.29
N LYS A 49 -15.83 -9.05 6.11
CA LYS A 49 -17.22 -8.61 5.95
C LYS A 49 -18.15 -9.71 5.45
N GLY A 50 -17.60 -10.83 4.96
CA GLY A 50 -18.37 -11.99 4.51
C GLY A 50 -19.35 -11.69 3.37
N SER A 51 -19.01 -10.77 2.46
CA SER A 51 -19.89 -10.46 1.33
C SER A 51 -19.90 -11.61 0.33
N ASN A 52 -21.09 -12.13 0.02
CA ASN A 52 -21.27 -13.16 -1.02
C ASN A 52 -21.04 -12.62 -2.44
N SER A 53 -20.98 -11.29 -2.61
CA SER A 53 -20.67 -10.62 -3.88
C SER A 53 -19.23 -10.11 -3.89
N CYS A 54 -18.60 -10.12 -5.07
CA CYS A 54 -17.29 -9.51 -5.27
C CYS A 54 -17.40 -8.00 -5.00
N PRO A 55 -16.51 -7.42 -4.17
CA PRO A 55 -16.54 -5.99 -3.90
C PRO A 55 -16.10 -5.19 -5.13
N SER A 56 -16.60 -3.96 -5.26
CA SER A 56 -16.16 -3.01 -6.29
C SER A 56 -15.19 -2.02 -5.66
N LEU A 57 -13.97 -1.92 -6.19
CA LEU A 57 -13.03 -0.86 -5.83
C LEU A 57 -13.07 0.22 -6.91
N ASP A 58 -13.63 1.38 -6.57
CA ASP A 58 -13.69 2.53 -7.46
C ASP A 58 -12.39 3.35 -7.41
N LYS A 59 -12.11 4.06 -8.51
CA LYS A 59 -10.90 4.87 -8.64
C LYS A 59 -10.77 5.91 -7.54
N GLU A 60 -11.87 6.56 -7.16
CA GLU A 60 -11.87 7.58 -6.10
C GLU A 60 -11.43 7.01 -4.75
N THR A 61 -11.91 5.82 -4.38
CA THR A 61 -11.52 5.17 -3.12
C THR A 61 -10.04 4.78 -3.14
N PHE A 62 -9.57 4.26 -4.27
CA PHE A 62 -8.16 3.92 -4.44
C PHE A 62 -7.26 5.16 -4.40
N ASP A 63 -7.63 6.22 -5.11
CA ASP A 63 -6.88 7.48 -5.16
C ASP A 63 -6.83 8.14 -3.78
N ALA A 64 -7.91 8.09 -3.00
CA ALA A 64 -7.92 8.60 -1.63
C ALA A 64 -6.94 7.84 -0.71
N LEU A 65 -6.90 6.51 -0.81
CA LEU A 65 -5.97 5.68 -0.03
C LEU A 65 -4.52 5.90 -0.47
N SER A 66 -4.28 5.92 -1.78
CA SER A 66 -2.95 6.13 -2.36
C SER A 66 -2.43 7.53 -2.05
N GLY A 67 -3.29 8.55 -2.16
CA GLY A 67 -2.98 9.92 -1.78
C GLY A 67 -2.68 10.05 -0.29
N LYS A 68 -3.42 9.35 0.59
CA LYS A 68 -3.11 9.30 2.02
C LYS A 68 -1.74 8.69 2.28
N PHE A 69 -1.38 7.61 1.58
CA PHE A 69 -0.05 7.00 1.69
C PHE A 69 1.05 7.95 1.21
N GLN A 70 0.87 8.57 0.04
CA GLN A 70 1.84 9.50 -0.51
C GLN A 70 2.05 10.73 0.40
N ALA A 71 0.96 11.27 0.95
CA ALA A 71 1.03 12.39 1.89
C ALA A 71 1.78 12.04 3.19
N LEU A 72 1.72 10.78 3.66
CA LEU A 72 2.52 10.34 4.80
C LEU A 72 4.01 10.36 4.50
N ILE A 73 4.39 9.93 3.30
CA ILE A 73 5.80 9.91 2.87
C ILE A 73 6.31 11.33 2.67
N GLU A 74 5.59 12.17 1.92
CA GLU A 74 6.00 13.54 1.58
C GLU A 74 6.10 14.46 2.80
N LYS A 75 5.38 14.14 3.88
CA LYS A 75 5.44 14.90 5.13
C LYS A 75 6.79 14.74 5.84
N ASP A 76 7.41 13.56 5.77
CA ASP A 76 8.63 13.24 6.52
C ASP A 76 9.87 13.05 5.61
N PHE A 77 9.67 12.78 4.31
CA PHE A 77 10.75 12.44 3.38
C PHE A 77 10.68 13.19 2.05
N SER A 78 11.85 13.62 1.56
CA SER A 78 12.01 14.13 0.20
C SER A 78 12.34 12.99 -0.76
N VAL A 79 11.69 12.96 -1.94
CA VAL A 79 11.95 11.98 -3.00
C VAL A 79 13.42 12.02 -3.43
N ASN A 80 14.06 10.86 -3.51
CA ASN A 80 15.46 10.71 -3.88
C ASN A 80 15.66 10.88 -5.39
N LYS A 81 15.71 12.14 -5.84
CA LYS A 81 15.88 12.47 -7.27
C LYS A 81 17.25 12.06 -7.83
N GLU A 82 18.22 11.77 -6.97
CA GLU A 82 19.60 11.47 -7.36
C GLU A 82 19.92 9.97 -7.39
N GLN A 83 18.94 9.08 -7.16
CA GLN A 83 19.10 7.62 -7.10
C GLN A 83 20.27 7.17 -6.22
N LYS A 84 20.53 7.93 -5.14
CA LYS A 84 21.60 7.58 -4.20
C LYS A 84 21.17 6.37 -3.36
N PRO A 85 22.08 5.42 -3.05
CA PRO A 85 21.73 4.33 -2.15
C PRO A 85 21.27 4.87 -0.79
N ALA A 86 20.25 4.23 -0.19
CA ALA A 86 19.77 4.60 1.14
C ALA A 86 20.89 4.54 2.17
N THR A 87 20.95 5.54 3.04
CA THR A 87 21.77 5.49 4.25
C THR A 87 21.07 4.68 5.32
N ARG A 88 21.84 4.19 6.30
CA ARG A 88 21.27 3.48 7.46
C ARG A 88 20.28 4.37 8.20
N GLU A 89 20.59 5.65 8.34
CA GLU A 89 19.78 6.64 9.02
C GLU A 89 18.42 6.78 8.32
N PHE A 90 18.41 6.86 7.00
CA PHE A 90 17.17 6.94 6.23
C PHE A 90 16.26 5.72 6.44
N VAL A 91 16.83 4.51 6.43
CA VAL A 91 16.04 3.28 6.68
C VAL A 91 15.45 3.27 8.10
N VAL A 92 16.21 3.76 9.09
CA VAL A 92 15.73 3.88 10.48
C VAL A 92 14.60 4.91 10.57
N ASP A 93 14.76 6.07 9.94
CA ASP A 93 13.73 7.12 9.94
C ASP A 93 12.42 6.61 9.32
N VAL A 94 12.50 5.86 8.20
CA VAL A 94 11.33 5.25 7.57
C VAL A 94 10.67 4.21 8.49
N ALA A 95 11.46 3.39 9.18
CA ALA A 95 10.94 2.43 10.15
C ALA A 95 10.24 3.13 11.32
N ASP A 96 10.82 4.22 11.83
CA ASP A 96 10.24 5.04 12.89
C ASP A 96 8.95 5.75 12.44
N LEU A 97 8.89 6.21 11.18
CA LEU A 97 7.65 6.74 10.60
C LEU A 97 6.54 5.68 10.64
N VAL A 98 6.79 4.49 10.06
CA VAL A 98 5.81 3.41 10.02
C VAL A 98 5.37 3.05 11.44
N TRP A 99 6.32 2.88 12.36
CA TRP A 99 6.05 2.55 13.75
C TRP A 99 5.22 3.61 14.48
N SER A 100 5.53 4.89 14.29
CA SER A 100 4.82 6.01 14.93
C SER A 100 3.36 6.14 14.47
N CYS A 101 3.06 5.67 13.26
CA CYS A 101 1.71 5.67 12.70
C CYS A 101 0.82 4.57 13.28
N LEU A 102 1.40 3.49 13.85
CA LEU A 102 0.64 2.36 14.37
C LEU A 102 -0.14 2.73 15.63
N SER A 103 -1.31 2.13 15.78
CA SER A 103 -2.12 2.27 16.99
C SER A 103 -1.35 1.73 18.20
N LYS A 104 -1.38 2.47 19.32
CA LYS A 104 -0.66 2.07 20.55
C LYS A 104 -1.18 0.78 21.18
N SER A 105 -2.43 0.41 20.88
CA SER A 105 -3.07 -0.79 21.43
C SER A 105 -3.95 -1.47 20.38
N TYR A 106 -3.49 -2.61 19.88
CA TYR A 106 -4.28 -3.55 19.09
C TYR A 106 -3.71 -4.96 19.26
N PHE A 107 -4.55 -5.96 19.01
CA PHE A 107 -4.16 -7.35 19.05
C PHE A 107 -3.28 -7.67 17.83
N LYS A 108 -2.00 -7.94 18.05
CA LYS A 108 -0.98 -8.14 17.00
C LYS A 108 -1.16 -9.44 16.23
N ASP A 109 -1.76 -10.45 16.86
CA ASP A 109 -2.07 -11.75 16.23
C ASP A 109 -3.46 -11.74 15.57
N LYS A 110 -4.03 -10.55 15.31
CA LYS A 110 -5.30 -10.44 14.59
C LYS A 110 -5.05 -10.74 13.11
N PRO A 111 -5.83 -11.61 12.46
CA PRO A 111 -5.70 -11.81 11.02
C PRO A 111 -6.06 -10.55 10.23
N HIS A 112 -5.60 -10.46 8.98
CA HIS A 112 -5.95 -9.42 8.01
C HIS A 112 -5.40 -8.02 8.36
N ILE A 113 -4.21 -7.96 8.95
CA ILE A 113 -3.49 -6.71 9.24
C ILE A 113 -2.09 -6.67 8.62
N GLN A 114 -1.83 -7.41 7.55
CA GLN A 114 -0.49 -7.55 6.97
C GLN A 114 -0.21 -6.61 5.77
N ASN A 115 -1.17 -5.76 5.38
CA ASN A 115 -1.14 -5.00 4.12
C ASN A 115 -1.30 -3.49 4.35
N LEU A 116 -0.96 -2.68 3.34
CA LEU A 116 -1.07 -1.22 3.46
C LEU A 116 -2.52 -0.74 3.58
N TYR A 117 -3.50 -1.53 3.14
CA TYR A 117 -4.90 -1.19 3.36
C TYR A 117 -5.23 -1.18 4.86
N SER A 118 -4.82 -2.19 5.64
CA SER A 118 -5.02 -2.21 7.10
C SER A 118 -4.24 -1.12 7.82
N PHE A 119 -3.05 -0.77 7.30
CA PHE A 119 -2.28 0.36 7.78
C PHE A 119 -3.02 1.69 7.57
N LEU A 120 -3.50 1.96 6.34
CA LEU A 120 -4.12 3.24 5.99
C LEU A 120 -5.53 3.41 6.57
N THR A 121 -6.27 2.32 6.75
CA THR A 121 -7.66 2.38 7.26
C THR A 121 -7.75 2.21 8.77
N GLY A 122 -6.81 1.48 9.38
CA GLY A 122 -6.88 1.09 10.79
C GLY A 122 -5.64 1.37 11.62
N ASN A 123 -4.55 1.87 11.03
CA ASN A 123 -3.25 2.05 11.67
C ASN A 123 -2.76 0.77 12.35
N ARG A 124 -2.94 -0.39 11.70
CA ARG A 124 -2.62 -1.71 12.24
C ARG A 124 -1.79 -2.49 11.25
N LEU A 125 -0.67 -3.02 11.75
CA LEU A 125 0.21 -3.94 11.03
C LEU A 125 0.67 -5.09 11.93
N ASP A 126 0.79 -6.30 11.40
CA ASP A 126 1.55 -7.36 12.10
C ASP A 126 3.06 -7.16 11.87
N CYS A 127 3.89 -8.05 12.44
CA CYS A 127 5.35 -7.92 12.32
C CYS A 127 5.85 -7.95 10.87
N PHE A 128 5.22 -8.74 10.00
CA PHE A 128 5.58 -8.82 8.58
C PHE A 128 5.06 -7.61 7.80
N GLY A 129 3.86 -7.15 8.11
CA GLY A 129 3.25 -5.96 7.54
C GLY A 129 4.07 -4.70 7.80
N VAL A 130 4.67 -4.56 8.99
CA VAL A 130 5.61 -3.47 9.29
C VAL A 130 6.83 -3.52 8.37
N ALA A 131 7.46 -4.69 8.25
CA ALA A 131 8.63 -4.85 7.37
C ALA A 131 8.27 -4.54 5.90
N PHE A 132 7.13 -5.04 5.42
CA PHE A 132 6.63 -4.76 4.08
C PHE A 132 6.32 -3.27 3.87
N ALA A 133 5.70 -2.60 4.85
CA ALA A 133 5.38 -1.18 4.76
C ALA A 133 6.63 -0.30 4.65
N VAL A 134 7.70 -0.63 5.38
CA VAL A 134 9.00 0.05 5.24
C VAL A 134 9.53 -0.10 3.81
N VAL A 135 9.51 -1.31 3.25
CA VAL A 135 9.95 -1.55 1.86
C VAL A 135 9.10 -0.77 0.85
N ALA A 136 7.78 -0.73 1.04
CA ALA A 136 6.89 0.00 0.15
C ALA A 136 7.14 1.52 0.19
N VAL A 137 7.46 2.08 1.36
CA VAL A 137 7.86 3.49 1.50
C VAL A 137 9.18 3.74 0.78
N LEU A 138 10.19 2.89 1.01
CA LEU A 138 11.50 3.02 0.36
C LEU A 138 11.40 3.00 -1.17
N SER A 139 10.66 2.03 -1.72
CA SER A 139 10.40 1.95 -3.17
C SER A 139 9.68 3.21 -3.68
N SER A 140 8.71 3.74 -2.92
CA SER A 140 8.01 4.98 -3.31
C SER A 140 8.90 6.23 -3.29
N THR A 141 10.03 6.18 -2.57
CA THR A 141 11.02 7.27 -2.54
C THR A 141 12.10 7.18 -3.62
N GLY A 142 12.10 6.13 -4.45
CA GLY A 142 13.02 5.95 -5.58
C GLY A 142 14.39 5.38 -5.18
N ILE A 143 14.40 4.40 -4.28
CA ILE A 143 15.60 3.69 -3.80
C ILE A 143 15.60 2.25 -4.31
#